data_AF-A0A101IUC7-F1
#
_entry.id   AF-A0A101IUC7-F1
#
_cell.length_a   1.000
_cell.length_b   1.000
_cell.length_c   1.000
_cell.angle_alpha   90.00
_cell.angle_beta   90.00
_cell.angle_gamma   90.00
#
_symmetry.space_group_name_H-M   'P 1'
#
loop_
_entity.id
_entity.type
_entity.pdbx_description
1 polymer ?
#
loop_
_entity_poly.entity_id
_entity_poly.type
_entity_poly.pdbx_seq_one_letter_code
_entity_poly.pdbx_strand_id
1 'polypeptide(L)'
;MTNEKEGDYCTVCGGIRPDAIKIKTVLVDGKETGINQLEMIVAGVRDLHLTDDAAIRAELLRRAGAFNYIPTKKKESYGDALMREYTGAQE
;
A
#
# COMPACT_ATOMS: atom_id res chain seq x y z
N MET A 1 15.53 -0.30 29.95
CA MET A 1 15.60 0.71 28.88
C MET A 1 15.79 -0.05 27.59
N THR A 2 14.70 -0.32 26.88
CA THR A 2 14.74 -1.00 25.58
C THR A 2 15.25 0.00 24.55
N ASN A 3 16.51 -0.15 24.14
CA ASN A 3 17.03 0.54 22.96
C ASN A 3 16.44 -0.18 21.73
N GLU A 4 15.18 0.12 21.45
CA GLU A 4 14.51 -0.23 20.19
C GLU A 4 15.26 0.51 19.09
N LYS A 5 16.19 -0.18 18.42
CA LYS A 5 16.97 0.38 17.33
C LYS A 5 16.01 0.94 16.28
N GLU A 6 15.97 2.27 16.19
CA GLU A 6 15.36 2.99 15.09
C GLU A 6 15.94 2.41 13.79
N GLY A 7 15.09 1.84 12.92
CA GLY A 7 15.33 1.51 11.50
C GLY A 7 16.51 0.59 11.09
N ASP A 8 16.32 -0.14 9.98
CA ASP A 8 17.43 -0.81 9.28
C ASP A 8 18.15 0.20 8.37
N TYR A 9 19.09 0.95 8.95
CA TYR A 9 19.84 1.99 8.27
C TYR A 9 21.17 1.46 7.70
N CYS A 10 21.53 1.96 6.53
CA CYS A 10 22.81 1.70 5.86
C CYS A 10 23.96 2.22 6.73
N THR A 11 24.89 1.33 7.09
CA THR A 11 26.06 1.70 7.92
C THR A 11 27.07 2.59 7.20
N VAL A 12 26.94 2.76 5.88
CA VAL A 12 27.84 3.59 5.06
C VAL A 12 27.34 5.03 4.95
N CYS A 13 26.06 5.24 4.62
CA CYS A 13 25.50 6.57 4.36
C CYS A 13 24.43 7.02 5.36
N GLY A 14 23.99 6.14 6.28
CA GLY A 14 22.92 6.42 7.24
C GLY A 14 21.51 6.44 6.65
N GLY A 15 21.34 6.23 5.34
CA GLY A 15 20.02 6.14 4.70
C GLY A 15 19.29 4.82 5.03
N ILE A 16 17.97 4.78 4.91
CA ILE A 16 17.21 3.53 5.04
C ILE A 16 17.67 2.55 3.95
N ARG A 17 17.89 1.29 4.32
CA ARG A 17 18.31 0.29 3.35
C ARG A 17 17.21 0.00 2.32
N PRO A 18 17.52 -0.01 1.01
CA PRO A 18 16.51 -0.17 -0.04
C PRO A 18 15.75 -1.50 0.00
N ASP A 19 16.37 -2.57 0.47
CA ASP A 19 15.77 -3.91 0.56
C ASP A 19 14.65 -4.00 1.62
N ALA A 20 14.61 -3.06 2.58
CA ALA A 20 13.50 -2.94 3.52
C ALA A 20 12.27 -2.24 2.92
N ILE A 21 12.42 -1.56 1.78
CA ILE A 21 11.36 -0.75 1.16
C ILE A 21 10.54 -1.61 0.19
N LYS A 22 9.35 -2.02 0.62
CA LYS A 22 8.40 -2.79 -0.20
C LYS A 22 7.43 -1.88 -0.94
N ILE A 23 7.90 -1.19 -1.98
CA ILE A 23 7.06 -0.38 -2.87
C ILE A 23 6.69 -1.19 -4.12
N LYS A 24 5.41 -1.18 -4.49
CA LYS A 24 4.92 -1.71 -5.77
C LYS A 24 4.37 -0.57 -6.62
N THR A 25 4.65 -0.61 -7.92
CA THR A 25 4.08 0.33 -8.88
C THR A 25 2.73 -0.20 -9.36
N VAL A 26 1.71 0.67 -9.31
CA VAL A 26 0.37 0.39 -9.84
C VAL A 26 -0.08 1.54 -10.74
N LEU A 27 -1.06 1.30 -11.61
CA LEU A 27 -1.66 2.36 -12.43
C LEU A 27 -2.85 2.99 -11.69
N VAL A 28 -2.69 4.25 -11.29
CA VAL A 28 -3.78 5.10 -10.78
C VAL A 28 -4.12 6.09 -11.87
N ASP A 29 -5.32 5.99 -12.44
CA ASP A 29 -5.77 6.92 -13.50
C ASP A 29 -4.77 6.99 -14.68
N GLY A 30 -4.24 5.83 -15.09
CA GLY A 30 -3.24 5.69 -16.15
C GLY A 30 -1.82 6.14 -15.78
N LYS A 31 -1.56 6.52 -14.52
CA LYS A 31 -0.25 6.98 -14.06
C LYS A 31 0.41 5.97 -13.13
N GLU A 32 1.66 5.65 -13.41
CA GLU A 32 2.50 4.86 -12.51
C GLU A 32 2.62 5.54 -11.15
N THR A 33 2.20 4.82 -10.12
CA THR A 33 2.16 5.30 -8.74
C THR A 33 2.75 4.23 -7.84
N GLY A 34 3.76 4.60 -7.06
CA GLY A 34 4.33 3.72 -6.04
C GLY A 34 3.42 3.65 -4.82
N ILE A 35 3.04 2.43 -4.42
CA ILE A 35 2.30 2.15 -3.19
C ILE A 35 3.19 1.35 -2.25
N ASN A 36 3.51 1.96 -1.11
CA ASN A 36 4.23 1.33 -0.01
C ASN A 36 3.34 0.27 0.66
N GLN A 37 3.92 -0.89 0.96
CA GLN A 37 3.29 -2.00 1.69
C GLN A 37 2.08 -2.65 0.97
N LEU A 38 1.95 -2.49 -0.35
CA LEU A 38 0.77 -2.96 -1.10
C LEU A 38 0.43 -4.44 -0.85
N GLU A 39 1.42 -5.34 -0.94
CA GLU A 39 1.21 -6.77 -0.75
C GLU A 39 0.70 -7.09 0.67
N MET A 40 1.26 -6.44 1.70
CA MET A 40 0.83 -6.60 3.09
C MET A 40 -0.59 -6.08 3.29
N ILE A 41 -0.92 -4.92 2.69
CA ILE A 41 -2.27 -4.35 2.73
C ILE A 41 -3.27 -5.32 2.11
N VAL A 42 -3.02 -5.79 0.88
CA VAL A 42 -3.93 -6.70 0.15
C VAL A 42 -4.12 -8.01 0.92
N ALA A 43 -3.04 -8.64 1.38
CA ALA A 43 -3.11 -9.87 2.19
C ALA A 43 -3.97 -9.65 3.44
N GLY A 44 -3.70 -8.56 4.18
CA GLY A 44 -4.45 -8.27 5.40
C GLY A 44 -5.91 -7.91 5.18
N VAL A 45 -6.33 -7.46 3.98
CA VAL A 45 -7.75 -7.29 3.64
C VAL A 45 -8.39 -8.61 3.26
N ARG A 46 -7.67 -9.50 2.53
CA ARG A 46 -8.15 -10.85 2.21
C ARG A 46 -8.44 -11.67 3.48
N ASP A 47 -7.60 -11.52 4.50
CA ASP A 47 -7.76 -12.19 5.81
C ASP A 47 -8.99 -11.74 6.60
N LEU A 48 -9.63 -10.62 6.23
CA LEU A 48 -10.90 -10.20 6.84
C LEU A 48 -12.10 -10.95 6.27
N HIS A 49 -11.94 -11.67 5.15
CA HIS A 49 -13.01 -12.40 4.46
C HIS A 49 -14.25 -11.53 4.17
N LEU A 50 -14.04 -10.26 3.84
CA LEU A 50 -15.11 -9.36 3.41
C LEU A 50 -15.69 -9.85 2.08
N THR A 51 -17.01 -9.84 1.96
CA THR A 51 -17.74 -10.34 0.78
C THR A 51 -18.35 -9.23 -0.08
N ASP A 52 -18.25 -7.98 0.38
CA ASP A 52 -18.82 -6.81 -0.29
C ASP A 52 -17.71 -5.92 -0.84
N ASP A 53 -17.79 -5.60 -2.14
CA ASP A 53 -16.77 -4.82 -2.83
C ASP A 53 -16.60 -3.41 -2.25
N ALA A 54 -17.68 -2.78 -1.79
CA ALA A 54 -17.59 -1.45 -1.17
C ALA A 54 -16.85 -1.50 0.17
N ALA A 55 -17.11 -2.52 0.99
CA ALA A 55 -16.37 -2.76 2.24
C ALA A 55 -14.89 -3.07 1.99
N ILE A 56 -14.57 -3.91 0.99
CA ILE A 56 -13.20 -4.24 0.58
C ILE A 56 -12.46 -2.96 0.15
N ARG A 57 -13.07 -2.18 -0.76
CA ARG A 57 -12.50 -0.92 -1.25
C ARG A 57 -12.28 0.08 -0.13
N ALA A 58 -13.23 0.22 0.78
CA ALA A 58 -13.11 1.11 1.93
C ALA A 58 -11.94 0.72 2.84
N GLU A 59 -11.77 -0.57 3.11
CA GLU A 59 -10.67 -1.06 3.95
C GLU A 59 -9.30 -0.93 3.25
N LEU A 60 -9.23 -1.25 1.95
CA LEU A 60 -8.02 -1.02 1.15
C LEU A 60 -7.58 0.44 1.19
N LEU A 61 -8.51 1.37 0.95
CA LEU A 61 -8.23 2.81 1.01
C LEU A 61 -7.81 3.26 2.40
N ARG A 62 -8.46 2.73 3.45
CA ARG A 62 -8.12 3.05 4.84
C ARG A 62 -6.70 2.63 5.19
N ARG A 63 -6.31 1.40 4.85
CA ARG A 63 -4.97 0.87 5.13
C ARG A 63 -3.91 1.52 4.24
N ALA A 64 -4.17 1.66 2.94
CA ALA A 64 -3.25 2.34 2.03
C ALA A 64 -3.00 3.78 2.47
N GLY A 65 -4.03 4.51 2.88
CA GLY A 65 -3.92 5.88 3.39
C GLY A 65 -3.15 6.03 4.70
N ALA A 66 -2.93 4.95 5.46
CA ALA A 66 -2.10 4.98 6.67
C ALA A 66 -0.60 5.01 6.36
N PHE A 67 -0.20 4.51 5.19
CA PHE A 67 1.21 4.41 4.76
C PHE A 67 1.55 5.29 3.56
N ASN A 68 0.54 5.79 2.85
CA ASN A 68 0.66 6.51 1.59
C ASN A 68 -0.21 7.75 1.59
N TYR A 69 0.24 8.81 0.92
CA TYR A 69 -0.61 9.98 0.67
C TYR A 69 -1.62 9.68 -0.44
N ILE A 70 -2.91 9.75 -0.12
CA ILE A 70 -4.00 9.63 -1.09
C ILE A 70 -4.73 10.98 -1.19
N PRO A 71 -4.58 11.74 -2.28
CA PRO A 71 -5.28 13.00 -2.45
C PRO A 71 -6.80 12.77 -2.44
N THR A 72 -7.54 13.59 -1.68
CA THR A 72 -9.01 13.45 -1.55
C THR A 72 -9.71 13.45 -2.91
N LYS A 73 -9.25 14.28 -3.87
CA LYS A 73 -9.81 14.37 -5.23
C LYS A 73 -9.54 13.15 -6.11
N LYS A 74 -8.61 12.28 -5.72
CA LYS A 74 -8.20 11.07 -6.44
C LYS A 74 -8.54 9.79 -5.68
N LYS A 75 -9.27 9.89 -4.56
CA LYS A 75 -9.62 8.75 -3.70
C LYS A 75 -10.31 7.63 -4.49
N GLU A 76 -11.21 7.98 -5.39
CA GLU A 76 -11.89 7.01 -6.26
C GLU A 76 -10.89 6.28 -7.17
N SER A 77 -10.05 7.01 -7.91
CA SER A 77 -9.04 6.41 -8.79
C SER A 77 -8.06 5.49 -8.04
N TYR A 78 -7.70 5.84 -6.80
CA TYR A 78 -6.90 4.97 -5.94
C TYR A 78 -7.69 3.72 -5.52
N GLY A 79 -8.98 3.87 -5.19
CA GLY A 79 -9.83 2.74 -4.85
C GLY A 79 -9.94 1.74 -5.99
N ASP A 80 -10.09 2.22 -7.22
CA ASP A 80 -10.17 1.37 -8.41
C ASP A 80 -8.85 0.64 -8.67
N ALA A 81 -7.72 1.35 -8.54
CA ALA A 81 -6.39 0.75 -8.65
C ALA A 81 -6.16 -0.34 -7.59
N LEU A 82 -6.47 -0.05 -6.33
CA LEU A 82 -6.31 -1.02 -5.24
C LEU A 82 -7.23 -2.23 -5.38
N MET A 83 -8.45 -2.04 -5.90
CA MET A 83 -9.37 -3.14 -6.16
C MET A 83 -8.84 -4.07 -7.27
N ARG A 84 -8.21 -3.53 -8.33
CA ARG A 84 -7.53 -4.35 -9.36
C ARG A 84 -6.43 -5.23 -8.77
N GLU A 85 -5.60 -4.64 -7.92
CA GLU A 85 -4.54 -5.38 -7.22
C GLU A 85 -5.11 -6.45 -6.26
N TYR A 86 -6.24 -6.14 -5.60
CA TYR A 86 -6.91 -7.08 -4.72
C TYR A 86 -7.51 -8.28 -5.47
N THR A 87 -8.16 -8.07 -6.61
CA THR A 87 -8.77 -9.13 -7.42
C THR A 87 -7.77 -9.89 -8.27
N GLY A 88 -6.57 -9.33 -8.47
CA GLY A 88 -5.54 -9.91 -9.35
C GLY A 88 -5.85 -9.72 -10.85
N ALA A 89 -6.82 -8.88 -11.19
CA ALA A 89 -7.12 -8.51 -12.57
C ALA A 89 -6.08 -7.48 -13.04
N GLN A 90 -5.09 -7.93 -13.80
CA GLN A 90 -4.22 -7.03 -14.57
C GLN A 90 -4.86 -6.81 -15.95
N GLU A 91 -4.98 -5.54 -16.37
CA GLU A 91 -5.31 -5.18 -17.76
C GLU A 91 -4.11 -5.46 -18.69
#